data_AF-A0A7V3WL95-F1
#
_entry.id   AF-A0A7V3WL95-F1
#
_cell.length_a   1.000
_cell.length_b   1.000
_cell.length_c   1.000
_cell.angle_alpha   90.00
_cell.angle_beta   90.00
_cell.angle_gamma   90.00
#
_symmetry.space_group_name_H-M   'P 1'
#
loop_
_entity.id
_entity.type
_entity.pdbx_description
1 polymer ?
#
loop_
_entity_poly.entity_id
_entity_poly.type
_entity_poly.pdbx_seq_one_letter_code
_entity_poly.pdbx_strand_id
1 'polypeptide(L)'
;MAYESLNRTRKLLKHGYNAYNMEIPTSHPFAFWLEEDIIKYIKQNDIPYSRIYGDFETFGEKRTICMYCMFGTHLEAEPNKFQRMKVTHPEQYEYCIHNLDFGRVLNHIGIKF
;
A
#
# COMPACT_ATOMS: atom_id res chain seq x y z
N MET A 1 -1.67 -2.91 9.54
CA MET A 1 -1.74 -3.45 10.93
C MET A 1 -0.82 -2.66 11.85
N ALA A 2 -0.88 -2.88 13.18
CA ALA A 2 -0.18 -2.02 14.14
C ALA A 2 1.34 -2.17 14.12
N TYR A 3 1.85 -3.35 13.72
CA TYR A 3 3.30 -3.61 13.62
C TYR A 3 3.99 -2.83 12.49
N GLU A 4 3.23 -2.33 11.49
CA GLU A 4 3.76 -1.57 10.35
C GLU A 4 4.25 -0.16 10.72
N SER A 5 3.91 0.34 11.92
CA SER A 5 4.27 1.70 12.33
C SER A 5 4.31 1.82 13.84
N LEU A 6 5.42 2.34 14.36
CA LEU A 6 5.59 2.63 15.79
C LEU A 6 4.43 3.47 16.36
N ASN A 7 3.93 4.42 15.58
CA ASN A 7 2.80 5.26 16.00
C ASN A 7 1.50 4.44 16.10
N ARG A 8 1.26 3.50 15.18
CA ARG A 8 0.11 2.60 15.26
C ARG A 8 0.25 1.63 16.43
N THR A 9 1.44 1.09 16.66
CA THR A 9 1.74 0.24 17.82
C THR A 9 1.45 0.97 19.13
N ARG A 10 1.99 2.18 19.30
CA ARG A 10 1.76 3.02 20.49
C ARG A 10 0.28 3.33 20.69
N LYS A 11 -0.45 3.65 19.62
CA LYS A 11 -1.90 3.90 19.69
C LYS A 11 -2.67 2.67 20.15
N LEU A 12 -2.36 1.50 19.58
CA LEU A 12 -2.97 0.24 19.98
C LEU A 12 -2.71 -0.07 21.46
N LEU A 13 -1.46 0.10 21.93
CA LEU A 13 -1.11 -0.13 23.34
C LEU A 13 -1.81 0.87 24.28
N LYS A 14 -2.01 2.11 23.85
CA LYS A 14 -2.61 3.17 24.67
C LYS A 14 -4.14 3.09 24.74
N HIS A 15 -4.80 2.80 23.62
CA HIS A 15 -6.25 2.93 23.49
C HIS A 15 -6.97 1.61 23.20
N GLY A 16 -6.23 0.52 23.00
CA GLY A 16 -6.78 -0.73 22.48
C GLY A 16 -7.16 -0.66 21.01
N TYR A 17 -7.76 -1.73 20.51
CA TYR A 17 -8.26 -1.81 19.13
C TYR A 17 -9.61 -1.12 18.95
N ASN A 18 -10.43 -1.04 20.02
CA ASN A 18 -11.70 -0.32 20.04
C ASN A 18 -11.61 0.86 21.01
N ALA A 19 -11.29 2.03 20.46
CA ALA A 19 -11.06 3.25 21.20
C ALA A 19 -12.34 4.11 21.26
N TYR A 20 -13.44 3.54 21.74
CA TYR A 20 -14.75 4.23 21.75
C TYR A 20 -14.84 5.38 22.74
N ASN A 21 -13.95 5.41 23.74
CA ASN A 21 -13.88 6.45 24.76
C ASN A 21 -13.10 7.71 24.30
N MET A 22 -12.60 7.74 23.07
CA MET A 22 -11.93 8.93 22.53
C MET A 22 -12.96 9.97 22.08
N GLU A 23 -12.54 11.24 22.02
CA GLU A 23 -13.34 12.34 21.45
C GLU A 23 -13.85 12.02 20.04
N ILE A 24 -12.99 11.38 19.23
CA ILE A 24 -13.36 10.77 17.96
C ILE A 24 -13.23 9.25 18.11
N PRO A 25 -14.34 8.52 18.36
CA PRO A 25 -14.32 7.07 18.50
C PRO A 25 -13.76 6.37 17.26
N THR A 26 -12.86 5.40 17.45
CA THR A 26 -12.34 4.57 16.36
C THR A 26 -12.36 3.08 16.70
N SER A 27 -12.47 2.24 15.68
CA SER A 27 -12.34 0.79 15.77
C SER A 27 -11.38 0.28 14.71
N HIS A 28 -10.40 -0.50 15.15
CA HIS A 28 -9.35 -1.11 14.34
C HIS A 28 -9.26 -2.61 14.69
N PRO A 29 -10.26 -3.43 14.36
CA PRO A 29 -10.31 -4.84 14.77
C PRO A 29 -9.12 -5.65 14.28
N PHE A 30 -8.56 -5.30 13.11
CA PHE A 30 -7.36 -5.92 12.56
C PHE A 30 -6.05 -5.33 13.11
N ALA A 31 -6.07 -4.49 14.15
CA ALA A 31 -4.86 -3.83 14.62
C ALA A 31 -3.76 -4.81 15.06
N PHE A 32 -4.14 -5.92 15.68
CA PHE A 32 -3.23 -6.95 16.18
C PHE A 32 -2.99 -8.11 15.21
N TRP A 33 -3.74 -8.18 14.10
CA TRP A 33 -3.55 -9.22 13.09
C TRP A 33 -2.22 -9.02 12.37
N LEU A 34 -1.70 -10.13 11.82
CA LEU A 34 -0.62 -10.15 10.84
C LEU A 34 -1.16 -10.36 9.42
N GLU A 35 -0.32 -10.16 8.40
CA GLU A 35 -0.70 -10.45 7.01
C GLU A 35 -1.06 -11.93 6.85
N GLU A 36 -0.35 -12.82 7.52
CA GLU A 36 -0.57 -14.26 7.52
C GLU A 36 -1.93 -14.64 8.12
N ASP A 37 -2.38 -13.92 9.17
CA ASP A 37 -3.69 -14.14 9.78
C ASP A 37 -4.82 -13.78 8.80
N ILE A 38 -4.66 -12.68 8.06
CA ILE A 38 -5.62 -12.26 7.03
C ILE A 38 -5.70 -13.29 5.91
N ILE A 39 -4.54 -13.73 5.40
CA ILE A 39 -4.45 -14.72 4.32
C ILE A 39 -5.10 -16.03 4.75
N LYS A 40 -4.77 -16.51 5.95
CA LYS A 40 -5.36 -17.73 6.53
C LYS A 40 -6.88 -17.61 6.64
N TYR A 41 -7.38 -16.48 7.14
CA TYR A 41 -8.81 -16.24 7.29
C TYR A 41 -9.54 -16.22 5.94
N ILE A 42 -8.97 -15.57 4.92
CA ILE A 42 -9.52 -15.54 3.55
C ILE A 42 -9.62 -16.98 3.00
N LYS A 43 -8.54 -17.77 3.11
CA LYS A 43 -8.51 -19.17 2.62
C LYS A 43 -9.50 -20.07 3.38
N GLN A 44 -9.60 -19.94 4.70
CA GLN A 44 -10.47 -20.77 5.53
C GLN A 44 -11.96 -20.53 5.30
N ASN A 45 -12.33 -19.30 4.92
CA ASN A 45 -13.72 -18.89 4.77
C ASN A 45 -14.13 -18.69 3.31
N ASP A 46 -13.26 -19.07 2.36
CA ASP A 46 -13.48 -18.91 0.91
C ASP A 46 -13.96 -17.49 0.53
N ILE A 47 -13.28 -16.48 1.09
CA ILE A 47 -13.67 -15.09 0.89
C ILE A 47 -13.20 -14.64 -0.50
N PRO A 48 -14.09 -14.16 -1.38
CA PRO A 48 -13.69 -13.63 -2.67
C PRO A 48 -12.86 -12.36 -2.48
N TYR A 49 -11.75 -12.25 -3.20
CA TYR A 49 -10.86 -11.09 -3.17
C TYR A 49 -10.41 -10.72 -4.58
N SER A 50 -9.83 -9.53 -4.71
CA SER A 50 -9.43 -9.01 -6.03
C SER A 50 -8.22 -9.77 -6.56
N ARG A 51 -8.28 -10.16 -7.84
CA ARG A 51 -7.20 -10.87 -8.54
C ARG A 51 -5.89 -10.09 -8.63
N ILE A 52 -5.93 -8.76 -8.45
CA ILE A 52 -4.73 -7.91 -8.48
C ILE A 52 -3.72 -8.28 -7.38
N TYR A 53 -4.20 -8.89 -6.30
CA TYR A 53 -3.36 -9.32 -5.17
C TYR A 53 -2.67 -10.67 -5.43
N GLY A 54 -2.89 -11.30 -6.60
CA GLY A 54 -2.35 -12.63 -6.92
C GLY A 54 -2.91 -13.72 -5.99
N ASP A 55 -2.31 -14.91 -5.99
CA ASP A 55 -2.86 -16.05 -5.24
C ASP A 55 -2.23 -16.22 -3.84
N PHE A 56 -1.85 -15.12 -3.18
CA PHE A 56 -1.05 -15.04 -1.94
C PHE A 56 0.33 -15.75 -1.96
N GLU A 57 0.56 -16.64 -2.93
CA GLU A 57 1.78 -17.41 -3.19
C GLU A 57 2.51 -16.91 -4.46
N THR A 58 1.79 -16.20 -5.35
CA THR A 58 2.31 -15.64 -6.61
C THR A 58 2.40 -14.11 -6.57
N PHE A 59 3.32 -13.54 -7.37
CA PHE A 59 3.59 -12.10 -7.50
C PHE A 59 2.33 -11.31 -7.89
N GLY A 60 1.61 -10.78 -6.90
CA GLY A 60 0.57 -9.75 -7.05
C GLY A 60 0.95 -8.44 -6.35
N GLU A 61 0.06 -7.45 -6.41
CA GLU A 61 0.26 -6.20 -5.67
C GLU A 61 0.11 -6.44 -4.17
N LYS A 62 1.09 -6.04 -3.36
CA LYS A 62 1.00 -6.19 -1.88
C LYS A 62 0.11 -5.13 -1.25
N ARG A 63 0.12 -3.92 -1.82
CA ARG A 63 -0.65 -2.76 -1.37
C ARG A 63 -1.00 -1.91 -2.58
N THR A 64 -2.27 -1.58 -2.75
CA THR A 64 -2.70 -0.55 -3.71
C THR A 64 -2.70 0.80 -3.02
N ILE A 65 -1.58 1.50 -3.07
CA ILE A 65 -1.48 2.89 -2.59
C ILE A 65 -1.81 3.88 -3.71
N CYS A 66 -1.79 5.17 -3.40
CA CYS A 66 -1.93 6.23 -4.39
C CYS A 66 -0.94 6.02 -5.54
N MET A 67 -1.47 5.91 -6.75
CA MET A 67 -0.69 5.70 -7.98
C MET A 67 0.36 6.80 -8.22
N TYR A 68 0.07 8.04 -7.80
CA TYR A 68 0.95 9.19 -7.99
C TYR A 68 1.88 9.48 -6.81
N CYS A 69 1.85 8.67 -5.74
CA CYS A 69 2.68 8.93 -4.56
C CYS A 69 4.15 8.67 -4.88
N MET A 70 4.99 9.68 -5.01
CA MET A 70 6.43 9.49 -5.29
C MET A 70 7.26 9.06 -4.07
N PHE A 71 6.66 9.03 -2.87
CA PHE A 71 7.37 8.62 -1.66
C PHE A 71 7.82 7.16 -1.75
N GLY A 72 9.09 6.93 -1.42
CA GLY A 72 9.69 5.60 -1.40
C GLY A 72 10.05 5.03 -2.77
N THR A 73 9.84 5.75 -3.89
CA THR A 73 10.15 5.20 -5.23
C THR A 73 11.63 4.83 -5.40
N HIS A 74 12.55 5.52 -4.73
CA HIS A 74 13.99 5.19 -4.72
C HIS A 74 14.32 3.87 -3.99
N LEU A 75 13.39 3.32 -3.21
CA LEU A 75 13.51 2.06 -2.49
C LEU A 75 12.80 0.92 -3.22
N GLU A 76 12.08 1.20 -4.31
CA GLU A 76 11.37 0.19 -5.08
C GLU A 76 12.33 -0.56 -6.00
N ALA A 77 12.17 -1.89 -6.07
CA ALA A 77 12.88 -2.71 -7.05
C ALA A 77 12.35 -2.44 -8.48
N GLU A 78 13.19 -2.65 -9.48
CA GLU A 78 12.76 -2.59 -10.89
C GLU A 78 12.00 -3.89 -11.27
N PRO A 79 10.87 -3.80 -12.01
CA PRO A 79 10.21 -2.56 -12.43
C PRO A 79 9.46 -1.86 -11.28
N ASN A 80 9.80 -0.59 -11.05
CA ASN A 80 9.13 0.23 -10.03
C ASN A 80 7.72 0.63 -10.49
N LYS A 81 6.94 1.24 -9.60
CA LYS A 81 5.53 1.53 -9.88
C LYS A 81 5.31 2.43 -11.11
N PHE A 82 6.21 3.36 -11.43
CA PHE A 82 6.04 4.24 -12.59
C PHE A 82 6.33 3.48 -13.89
N GLN A 83 7.37 2.63 -13.88
CA GLN A 83 7.64 1.71 -14.99
C GLN A 83 6.48 0.74 -15.21
N ARG A 84 5.87 0.21 -14.14
CA ARG A 84 4.65 -0.63 -14.23
C ARG A 84 3.43 0.18 -14.69
N MET A 85 3.29 1.43 -14.24
CA MET A 85 2.19 2.32 -14.64
C MET A 85 2.25 2.64 -16.13
N LYS A 86 3.45 2.85 -16.69
CA LYS A 86 3.65 3.08 -18.12
C LYS A 86 3.02 1.99 -18.99
N VAL A 87 3.06 0.74 -18.53
CA VAL A 87 2.49 -0.42 -19.22
C VAL A 87 1.01 -0.58 -18.91
N THR A 88 0.61 -0.48 -17.64
CA THR A 88 -0.74 -0.82 -17.19
C THR A 88 -1.76 0.30 -17.32
N HIS A 89 -1.31 1.56 -17.24
CA HIS A 89 -2.11 2.78 -17.17
C HIS A 89 -1.40 3.93 -17.91
N PRO A 90 -1.21 3.83 -19.24
CA PRO A 90 -0.38 4.77 -20.01
C PRO A 90 -0.89 6.20 -19.96
N GLU A 91 -2.20 6.44 -19.93
CA GLU A 91 -2.77 7.78 -19.84
C GLU A 91 -2.42 8.47 -18.51
N GLN A 92 -2.47 7.70 -17.41
CA GLN A 92 -2.12 8.17 -16.07
C GLN A 92 -0.61 8.41 -15.94
N TYR A 93 0.19 7.54 -16.58
CA TYR A 93 1.62 7.75 -16.70
C TYR A 93 1.92 9.07 -17.43
N GLU A 94 1.35 9.28 -18.62
CA GLU A 94 1.53 10.50 -19.40
C GLU A 94 1.13 11.75 -18.61
N TYR A 95 -0.03 11.68 -17.94
CA TYR A 95 -0.50 12.78 -17.11
C TYR A 95 0.47 13.10 -15.97
N CYS A 96 0.89 12.13 -15.18
CA CYS A 96 1.75 12.43 -14.03
C CYS A 96 3.20 12.76 -14.43
N ILE A 97 3.75 12.07 -15.42
CA ILE A 97 5.14 12.25 -15.83
C ILE A 97 5.32 13.56 -16.59
N HIS A 98 4.42 13.89 -17.52
CA HIS A 98 4.58 15.04 -18.40
C HIS A 98 3.71 16.24 -18.00
N ASN A 99 2.43 16.04 -17.64
CA ASN A 99 1.55 17.18 -17.33
C ASN A 99 1.77 17.71 -15.91
N LEU A 100 2.05 16.82 -14.95
CA LEU A 100 2.40 17.20 -13.57
C LEU A 100 3.91 17.34 -13.35
N ASP A 101 4.72 17.14 -14.39
CA ASP A 101 6.19 17.28 -14.39
C ASP A 101 6.92 16.39 -13.35
N PHE A 102 6.36 15.21 -13.02
CA PHE A 102 7.05 14.27 -12.13
C PHE A 102 8.33 13.73 -12.76
N GLY A 103 8.38 13.65 -14.10
CA GLY A 103 9.56 13.21 -14.82
C GLY A 103 10.80 14.05 -14.50
N ARG A 104 10.64 15.37 -14.34
CA ARG A 104 11.74 16.26 -13.92
C ARG A 104 12.29 15.89 -12.54
N VAL A 105 11.40 15.64 -11.58
CA VAL A 105 11.80 15.27 -10.20
C VAL A 105 12.46 13.90 -10.19
N LEU A 106 11.89 12.90 -10.88
CA LEU A 106 12.43 11.55 -10.96
C LEU A 106 13.81 11.52 -11.63
N ASN A 107 13.99 12.28 -12.71
CA ASN A 107 15.29 12.48 -13.36
C ASN A 107 16.31 13.13 -12.41
N HIS A 108 15.90 14.15 -11.65
CA HIS A 108 16.78 14.85 -10.71
C HIS A 108 17.33 13.92 -9.61
N ILE A 109 16.52 12.96 -9.15
CA ILE A 109 16.92 11.98 -8.13
C ILE A 109 17.43 10.65 -8.71
N GLY A 110 17.64 10.57 -10.03
CA GLY A 110 18.25 9.41 -10.69
C GLY A 110 17.41 8.14 -10.71
N ILE A 111 16.09 8.26 -10.62
CA ILE A 111 15.17 7.12 -10.68
C ILE A 111 14.69 6.92 -12.13
N LYS A 112 14.70 5.67 -12.61
CA LYS A 112 14.09 5.31 -13.90
C LYS A 112 12.57 5.26 -13.77
N PHE A 113 11.83 5.66 -14.80
CA PHE A 113 10.36 5.63 -14.81
C PHE A 113 9.82 5.29 -16.19
#